data_AF-A0A498SMF4-F1
#
_entry.id   AF-A0A498SMF4-F1
#
_cell.length_a   1.000
_cell.length_b   1.000
_cell.length_c   1.000
_cell.angle_alpha   90.00
_cell.angle_beta   90.00
_cell.angle_gamma   90.00
#
_symmetry.space_group_name_H-M   'P 1'
#
loop_
_entity.id
_entity.type
_entity.pdbx_description
1 polymer ?
#
loop_
_entity_poly.entity_id
_entity_poly.type
_entity_poly.pdbx_seq_one_letter_code
_entity_poly.pdbx_strand_id
1 'polypeptide(L)'
;MREDIIQCEEIVKEEEVLQCGLKPAIEVCFTSVLELDRTRSIPNWVWLLCSICTFLGHTLDGTDGKQARRMGVSGPTGELFDHGLDSWSTVPLTLTIFSIFGQGEFSLSPVRLLLVLISVQAVFIVSHWEKYNTGILFLPWNYDLSQYDNFYEMCLPLYPSLILFSISILWALYSPGKIIERDPRLYLYTMGTVFSNIACKLIIAQMCNTRAELFNLCLAVYSIVAITSLSGFLSAYQELIFLRLAVAVIISAHLHFGICVVRQLCEHFKISAFSLHYLQHSSKHYNE
;
A
#
# COMPACT_ATOMS: atom_id res chain seq x y z
N MET A 1 29.02 -22.49 3.06
CA MET A 1 29.15 -21.51 4.17
C MET A 1 29.81 -20.21 3.73
N ARG A 2 31.04 -20.21 3.16
CA ARG A 2 31.70 -18.97 2.69
C ARG A 2 31.07 -18.41 1.40
N GLU A 3 30.64 -19.28 0.48
CA GLU A 3 29.89 -18.87 -0.73
C GLU A 3 28.48 -18.37 -0.37
N ASP A 4 27.80 -19.01 0.58
CA ASP A 4 26.50 -18.55 1.09
C ASP A 4 26.58 -17.16 1.72
N ILE A 5 27.70 -16.84 2.38
CA ILE A 5 27.94 -15.51 2.99
C ILE A 5 28.20 -14.45 1.91
N ILE A 6 28.96 -14.78 0.85
CA ILE A 6 29.23 -13.85 -0.26
C ILE A 6 27.94 -13.55 -1.04
N GLN A 7 27.11 -14.57 -1.27
CA GLN A 7 25.82 -14.40 -1.94
C GLN A 7 24.83 -13.63 -1.04
N CYS A 8 24.92 -13.75 0.29
CA CYS A 8 24.14 -12.94 1.22
C CYS A 8 24.61 -11.46 1.27
N GLU A 9 25.90 -11.17 1.14
CA GLU A 9 26.41 -9.78 1.04
C GLU A 9 26.00 -9.09 -0.27
N GLU A 10 25.89 -9.83 -1.37
CA GLU A 10 25.34 -9.31 -2.64
C GLU A 10 23.85 -8.98 -2.52
N ILE A 11 23.08 -9.77 -1.76
CA ILE A 11 21.64 -9.58 -1.56
C ILE A 11 21.33 -8.39 -0.62
N VAL A 12 22.11 -8.18 0.45
CA VAL A 12 21.96 -6.97 1.29
C VAL A 12 22.25 -5.71 0.48
N LYS A 13 23.19 -5.78 -0.46
CA LYS A 13 23.41 -4.70 -1.44
C LYS A 13 22.24 -4.57 -2.41
N GLU A 14 21.60 -5.66 -2.83
CA GLU A 14 20.37 -5.60 -3.66
C GLU A 14 19.16 -5.03 -2.91
N GLU A 15 19.00 -5.29 -1.60
CA GLU A 15 17.97 -4.68 -0.75
C GLU A 15 18.24 -3.19 -0.45
N GLU A 16 19.50 -2.81 -0.23
CA GLU A 16 19.90 -1.39 -0.21
C GLU A 16 19.69 -0.74 -1.57
N VAL A 17 19.90 -1.46 -2.69
CA VAL A 17 19.55 -1.01 -4.05
C VAL A 17 18.03 -0.97 -4.26
N LEU A 18 17.23 -1.76 -3.53
CA LEU A 18 15.76 -1.71 -3.52
C LEU A 18 15.29 -0.49 -2.74
N GLN A 19 15.87 -0.16 -1.59
CA GLN A 19 15.66 1.12 -0.89
C GLN A 19 16.19 2.33 -1.70
N CYS A 20 17.31 2.16 -2.41
CA CYS A 20 17.93 3.14 -3.28
C CYS A 20 17.25 3.25 -4.66
N GLY A 21 16.44 2.25 -5.05
CA GLY A 21 15.67 2.14 -6.29
C GLY A 21 14.18 2.46 -6.11
N LEU A 22 13.66 2.26 -4.90
CA LEU A 22 12.38 2.79 -4.44
C LEU A 22 12.46 4.30 -4.28
N LYS A 23 13.62 4.88 -3.96
CA LYS A 23 13.85 6.33 -4.03
C LYS A 23 13.56 6.90 -5.41
N PRO A 24 14.18 6.48 -6.52
CA PRO A 24 13.88 6.97 -7.86
C PRO A 24 12.51 6.52 -8.36
N ALA A 25 11.94 5.38 -7.96
CA ALA A 25 10.58 5.01 -8.35
C ALA A 25 9.50 5.85 -7.63
N ILE A 26 9.67 6.07 -6.32
CA ILE A 26 8.85 7.00 -5.53
C ILE A 26 9.10 8.41 -6.05
N GLU A 27 10.34 8.84 -6.31
CA GLU A 27 10.69 10.19 -6.78
C GLU A 27 10.24 10.44 -8.22
N VAL A 28 10.27 9.45 -9.13
CA VAL A 28 9.66 9.54 -10.47
C VAL A 28 8.14 9.56 -10.35
N CYS A 29 7.55 8.77 -9.44
CA CYS A 29 6.12 8.85 -9.15
C CYS A 29 5.75 10.18 -8.48
N PHE A 30 6.56 10.70 -7.57
CA PHE A 30 6.39 11.97 -6.86
C PHE A 30 6.56 13.14 -7.82
N THR A 31 7.51 13.04 -8.76
CA THR A 31 7.72 14.00 -9.85
C THR A 31 6.53 13.96 -10.81
N SER A 32 6.01 12.78 -11.16
CA SER A 32 4.80 12.65 -11.98
C SER A 32 3.52 13.09 -11.25
N VAL A 33 3.46 12.98 -9.92
CA VAL A 33 2.30 13.37 -9.09
C VAL A 33 2.34 14.86 -8.73
N LEU A 34 3.53 15.45 -8.58
CA LEU A 34 3.75 16.88 -8.30
C LEU A 34 4.08 17.72 -9.52
N GLU A 35 4.14 17.14 -10.73
CA GLU A 35 4.38 17.89 -11.96
C GLU A 35 3.27 18.94 -12.17
N LEU A 36 3.59 20.14 -11.70
CA LEU A 36 2.84 21.38 -11.77
C LEU A 36 2.66 21.92 -13.19
N ASP A 37 3.22 21.25 -14.21
CA ASP A 37 3.25 21.76 -15.58
C ASP A 37 2.78 20.68 -16.58
N ARG A 38 1.50 20.78 -16.96
CA ARG A 38 0.79 19.86 -17.87
C ARG A 38 1.26 19.95 -19.33
N THR A 39 2.28 20.74 -19.63
CA THR A 39 2.62 21.21 -20.99
C THR A 39 3.83 20.51 -21.62
N ARG A 40 4.60 19.71 -20.87
CA ARG A 40 5.80 19.04 -21.39
C ARG A 40 5.54 17.55 -21.58
N SER A 41 5.89 17.04 -22.76
CA SER A 41 5.90 15.60 -23.04
C SER A 41 6.92 14.92 -22.12
N ILE A 42 6.47 13.94 -21.36
CA ILE A 42 7.33 13.13 -20.49
C ILE A 42 8.37 12.40 -21.38
N PRO A 43 9.68 12.55 -21.13
CA PRO A 43 10.71 11.91 -21.95
C PRO A 43 10.61 10.37 -21.98
N ASN A 44 10.88 9.76 -23.15
CA ASN A 44 10.75 8.30 -23.33
C ASN A 44 11.62 7.47 -22.38
N TRP A 45 12.76 7.99 -21.93
CA TRP A 45 13.61 7.28 -20.96
C TRP A 45 12.91 7.10 -19.61
N VAL A 46 11.99 8.00 -19.23
CA VAL A 46 11.20 7.90 -17.98
C VAL A 46 10.27 6.70 -18.04
N TRP A 47 9.63 6.47 -19.19
CA TRP A 47 8.77 5.31 -19.41
C TRP A 47 9.55 4.00 -19.43
N LEU A 48 10.73 4.00 -20.07
CA LEU A 48 11.62 2.84 -20.05
C LEU A 48 12.08 2.53 -18.62
N LEU A 49 12.52 3.54 -17.88
CA LEU A 49 12.91 3.40 -16.47
C LEU A 49 11.74 2.88 -15.63
N CYS A 50 10.54 3.45 -15.78
CA CYS A 50 9.34 2.99 -15.07
C CYS A 50 9.05 1.52 -15.35
N SER A 51 9.13 1.08 -16.62
CA SER A 51 8.89 -0.32 -16.98
C SER A 51 9.91 -1.27 -16.35
N ILE A 52 11.19 -0.88 -16.34
CA ILE A 52 12.27 -1.65 -15.69
C ILE A 52 12.04 -1.70 -14.18
N CYS A 53 11.73 -0.57 -13.54
CA CYS A 53 11.45 -0.50 -12.11
C CYS A 53 10.24 -1.34 -11.71
N THR A 54 9.14 -1.31 -12.48
CA THR A 54 7.95 -2.13 -12.21
C THR A 54 8.26 -3.62 -12.39
N PHE A 55 8.99 -3.99 -13.44
CA PHE A 55 9.39 -5.39 -13.66
C PHE A 55 10.30 -5.91 -12.55
N LEU A 56 11.31 -5.13 -12.17
CA LEU A 56 12.21 -5.46 -11.07
C LEU A 56 11.45 -5.55 -9.74
N GLY A 57 10.61 -4.55 -9.44
CA GLY A 57 9.80 -4.53 -8.22
C GLY A 57 8.94 -5.78 -8.07
N HIS A 58 8.15 -6.12 -9.10
CA HIS A 58 7.33 -7.33 -9.11
C HIS A 58 8.17 -8.62 -9.03
N THR A 59 9.33 -8.65 -9.69
CA THR A 59 10.20 -9.84 -9.66
C THR A 59 10.82 -10.04 -8.28
N LEU A 60 11.32 -8.98 -7.66
CA LEU A 60 12.00 -9.01 -6.36
C LEU A 60 11.01 -9.30 -5.23
N ASP A 61 9.81 -8.73 -5.30
CA ASP A 61 8.70 -9.06 -4.42
C ASP A 61 8.41 -10.58 -4.43
N GLY A 62 8.35 -11.22 -5.61
CA GLY A 62 8.17 -12.67 -5.71
C GLY A 62 9.35 -13.55 -5.21
N THR A 63 10.45 -12.95 -4.74
CA THR A 63 11.66 -13.65 -4.27
C THR A 63 11.87 -13.61 -2.76
N ASP A 64 11.39 -12.58 -2.06
CA ASP A 64 11.69 -12.34 -0.64
C ASP A 64 11.19 -13.49 0.26
N GLY A 65 9.93 -13.94 0.09
CA GLY A 65 9.34 -15.01 0.87
C GLY A 65 9.92 -16.37 0.51
N LYS A 66 10.35 -16.59 -0.75
CA LYS A 66 11.06 -17.82 -1.14
C LYS A 66 12.42 -17.88 -0.46
N GLN A 67 13.13 -16.76 -0.40
CA GLN A 67 14.43 -16.68 0.24
C GLN A 67 14.32 -16.78 1.76
N ALA A 68 13.35 -16.11 2.38
CA ALA A 68 13.07 -16.21 3.82
C ALA A 68 12.79 -17.65 4.25
N ARG A 69 12.02 -18.42 3.46
CA ARG A 69 11.78 -19.85 3.69
C ARG A 69 13.05 -20.70 3.55
N ARG A 70 13.89 -20.42 2.56
CA ARG A 70 15.16 -21.15 2.35
C ARG A 70 16.15 -20.91 3.51
N MET A 71 16.18 -19.70 4.02
CA MET A 71 17.06 -19.31 5.12
C MET A 71 16.47 -19.64 6.51
N GLY A 72 15.21 -20.08 6.58
CA GLY A 72 14.54 -20.39 7.84
C GLY A 72 14.24 -19.14 8.69
N VAL A 73 14.08 -17.97 8.06
CA VAL A 73 13.89 -16.66 8.72
C VAL A 73 12.54 -16.02 8.42
N SER A 74 11.58 -16.81 7.94
CA SER A 74 10.19 -16.35 7.81
C SER A 74 9.66 -15.88 9.15
N GLY A 75 9.14 -14.66 9.19
CA GLY A 75 8.63 -14.08 10.43
C GLY A 75 7.62 -12.98 10.19
N PRO A 76 6.91 -12.59 11.26
CA PRO A 76 5.83 -11.60 11.17
C PRO A 76 6.30 -10.26 10.60
N THR A 77 7.47 -9.75 10.99
CA THR A 77 7.99 -8.48 10.47
C THR A 77 8.16 -8.49 8.95
N GLY A 78 8.61 -9.61 8.37
CA GLY A 78 8.72 -9.77 6.92
C GLY A 78 7.36 -9.79 6.24
N GLU A 79 6.41 -10.55 6.79
CA GLU A 79 5.02 -10.61 6.28
C GLU A 79 4.33 -9.24 6.29
N LEU A 80 4.52 -8.44 7.35
CA LEU A 80 3.98 -7.09 7.40
C LEU A 80 4.63 -6.16 6.37
N PHE A 81 5.92 -6.30 6.13
CA PHE A 81 6.67 -5.44 5.22
C PHE A 81 6.32 -5.71 3.76
N ASP A 82 6.33 -6.99 3.36
CA ASP A 82 5.86 -7.52 2.07
C ASP A 82 4.45 -6.99 1.76
N HIS A 83 3.46 -7.43 2.54
CA HIS A 83 2.05 -7.10 2.25
C HIS A 83 1.71 -5.61 2.48
N GLY A 84 2.41 -4.96 3.40
CA GLY A 84 2.27 -3.52 3.65
C GLY A 84 2.70 -2.71 2.44
N LEU A 85 3.87 -3.02 1.87
CA LEU A 85 4.36 -2.36 0.65
C LEU A 85 3.51 -2.70 -0.57
N ASP A 86 3.05 -3.94 -0.70
CA ASP A 86 2.12 -4.35 -1.75
C ASP A 86 0.84 -3.52 -1.75
N SER A 87 0.24 -3.34 -0.58
CA SER A 87 -0.98 -2.54 -0.46
C SER A 87 -0.79 -1.09 -0.92
N TRP A 88 0.39 -0.50 -0.66
CA TRP A 88 0.71 0.87 -1.05
C TRP A 88 1.13 0.98 -2.52
N SER A 89 1.82 -0.03 -3.06
CA SER A 89 2.30 -0.08 -4.46
C SER A 89 1.16 -0.17 -5.48
N THR A 90 -0.03 -0.61 -5.06
CA THR A 90 -1.26 -0.56 -5.89
C THR A 90 -1.55 0.83 -6.47
N VAL A 91 -1.17 1.89 -5.76
CA VAL A 91 -1.40 3.29 -6.14
C VAL A 91 -0.53 3.74 -7.30
N PRO A 92 0.81 3.75 -7.20
CA PRO A 92 1.67 4.13 -8.32
C PRO A 92 1.43 3.24 -9.54
N LEU A 93 1.17 1.94 -9.35
CA LEU A 93 0.83 1.04 -10.45
C LEU A 93 -0.44 1.47 -11.19
N THR A 94 -1.49 1.88 -10.48
CA THR A 94 -2.72 2.35 -11.13
C THR A 94 -2.53 3.72 -11.80
N LEU A 95 -1.68 4.58 -11.24
CA LEU A 95 -1.36 5.90 -11.81
C LEU A 95 -0.50 5.82 -13.08
N THR A 96 0.39 4.85 -13.19
CA THR A 96 1.16 4.61 -14.43
C THR A 96 0.23 4.13 -15.54
N ILE A 97 -0.70 3.22 -15.23
CA ILE A 97 -1.77 2.80 -16.16
C ILE A 97 -2.58 4.02 -16.61
N PHE A 98 -2.97 4.90 -15.68
CA PHE A 98 -3.67 6.13 -16.04
C PHE A 98 -2.85 7.02 -16.98
N SER A 99 -1.56 7.16 -16.73
CA SER A 99 -0.72 8.07 -17.52
C SER A 99 -0.47 7.57 -18.94
N ILE A 100 -0.54 6.24 -19.17
CA ILE A 100 -0.44 5.60 -20.49
C ILE A 100 -1.79 5.68 -21.24
N PHE A 101 -2.90 5.33 -20.57
CA PHE A 101 -4.21 5.19 -21.22
C PHE A 101 -5.13 6.42 -21.08
N GLY A 102 -4.70 7.47 -20.39
CA GLY A 102 -5.50 8.65 -20.05
C GLY A 102 -5.31 9.88 -20.94
N GLN A 103 -4.59 9.78 -22.06
CA GLN A 103 -4.24 10.94 -22.92
C GLN A 103 -4.83 10.91 -24.35
N GLY A 104 -5.65 9.92 -24.72
CA GLY A 104 -6.25 9.80 -26.07
C GLY A 104 -7.76 10.09 -26.15
N GLU A 105 -8.33 10.05 -27.36
CA GLU A 105 -9.79 10.19 -27.57
C GLU A 105 -10.61 9.05 -26.91
N PHE A 106 -9.99 7.87 -26.77
CA PHE A 106 -10.56 6.71 -26.05
C PHE A 106 -10.13 6.65 -24.57
N SER A 107 -9.78 7.79 -23.97
CA SER A 107 -9.28 7.85 -22.59
C SER A 107 -10.29 7.34 -21.57
N LEU A 108 -9.76 6.69 -20.53
CA LEU A 108 -10.55 6.31 -19.37
C LEU A 108 -10.90 7.55 -18.55
N SER A 109 -12.18 7.74 -18.25
CA SER A 109 -12.64 8.76 -17.30
C SER A 109 -11.95 8.57 -15.93
N PRO A 110 -11.57 9.65 -15.23
CA PRO A 110 -11.03 9.58 -13.86
C PRO A 110 -11.86 8.73 -12.90
N VAL A 111 -13.19 8.76 -13.03
CA VAL A 111 -14.10 7.93 -12.22
C VAL A 111 -13.94 6.45 -12.55
N ARG A 112 -13.73 6.09 -13.83
CA ARG A 112 -13.49 4.69 -14.22
C ARG A 112 -12.17 4.18 -13.65
N LEU A 113 -11.15 5.03 -13.56
CA LEU A 113 -9.88 4.67 -12.95
C LEU A 113 -9.98 4.51 -11.43
N LEU A 114 -10.79 5.35 -10.78
CA LEU A 114 -11.15 5.13 -9.38
C LEU A 114 -11.79 3.75 -9.18
N LEU A 115 -12.71 3.33 -10.05
CA LEU A 115 -13.32 1.99 -9.97
C LEU A 115 -12.29 0.88 -10.20
N VAL A 116 -11.34 1.05 -11.12
CA VAL A 116 -10.24 0.10 -11.32
C VAL A 116 -9.38 0.01 -10.05
N LEU A 117 -8.99 1.14 -9.45
CA LEU A 117 -8.23 1.16 -8.21
C LEU A 117 -8.98 0.46 -7.07
N ILE A 118 -10.27 0.78 -6.90
CA ILE A 118 -11.14 0.13 -5.91
C ILE A 118 -11.22 -1.38 -6.17
N SER A 119 -11.30 -1.82 -7.43
CA SER A 119 -11.36 -3.26 -7.73
C SER A 119 -10.08 -3.99 -7.34
N VAL A 120 -8.91 -3.41 -7.59
CA VAL A 120 -7.61 -3.98 -7.20
C VAL A 120 -7.50 -4.06 -5.67
N GLN A 121 -7.87 -2.99 -4.98
CA GLN A 121 -7.85 -2.92 -3.51
C GLN A 121 -8.90 -3.83 -2.86
N ALA A 122 -10.06 -4.00 -3.48
CA ALA A 122 -11.10 -4.91 -3.03
C ALA A 122 -10.62 -6.37 -3.07
N VAL A 123 -9.93 -6.78 -4.14
CA VAL A 123 -9.32 -8.11 -4.20
C VAL A 123 -8.29 -8.27 -3.08
N PHE A 124 -7.41 -7.28 -2.88
CA PHE A 124 -6.39 -7.32 -1.84
C PHE A 124 -7.00 -7.48 -0.44
N ILE A 125 -8.02 -6.69 -0.08
CA ILE A 125 -8.61 -6.74 1.26
C ILE A 125 -9.44 -8.00 1.47
N VAL A 126 -10.09 -8.55 0.44
CA VAL A 126 -10.85 -9.80 0.54
C VAL A 126 -9.90 -10.98 0.84
N SER A 127 -8.73 -11.03 0.21
CA SER A 127 -7.73 -12.06 0.53
C SER A 127 -7.23 -11.99 1.98
N HIS A 128 -7.05 -10.79 2.52
CA HIS A 128 -6.66 -10.60 3.92
C HIS A 128 -7.81 -10.83 4.89
N TRP A 129 -9.03 -10.48 4.49
CA TRP A 129 -10.25 -10.80 5.23
C TRP A 129 -10.41 -12.31 5.38
N GLU A 130 -10.22 -13.07 4.31
CA GLU A 130 -10.25 -14.52 4.38
C GLU A 130 -9.22 -15.03 5.38
N LYS A 131 -7.94 -14.65 5.21
CA LYS A 131 -6.86 -15.11 6.08
C LYS A 131 -7.08 -14.72 7.55
N TYR A 132 -7.69 -13.55 7.82
CA TYR A 132 -8.08 -13.13 9.16
C TYR A 132 -9.14 -14.04 9.79
N ASN A 133 -10.11 -14.52 9.02
CA ASN A 133 -11.21 -15.35 9.52
C ASN A 133 -10.86 -16.84 9.62
N THR A 134 -10.15 -17.38 8.63
CA THR A 134 -9.83 -18.81 8.53
C THR A 134 -8.47 -19.17 9.16
N GLY A 135 -7.60 -18.18 9.38
CA GLY A 135 -6.20 -18.37 9.78
C GLY A 135 -5.30 -18.91 8.66
N ILE A 136 -5.85 -19.21 7.48
CA ILE A 136 -5.13 -19.80 6.35
C ILE A 136 -5.61 -19.11 5.06
N LEU A 137 -4.67 -18.65 4.23
CA LEU A 137 -5.02 -18.14 2.91
C LEU A 137 -5.33 -19.31 1.97
N PHE A 138 -6.61 -19.60 1.73
CA PHE A 138 -7.04 -20.56 0.73
C PHE A 138 -7.39 -19.83 -0.58
N LEU A 139 -6.53 -19.96 -1.59
CA LEU A 139 -6.80 -19.43 -2.94
C LEU A 139 -8.05 -20.02 -3.65
N PRO A 140 -8.62 -21.20 -3.31
CA PRO A 140 -9.88 -21.65 -3.91
C PRO A 140 -11.14 -21.06 -3.24
N TRP A 141 -12.06 -20.56 -4.06
CA TRP A 141 -13.32 -19.84 -3.72
C TRP A 141 -14.39 -20.60 -2.91
N ASN A 142 -14.08 -21.72 -2.28
CA ASN A 142 -15.07 -22.52 -1.57
C ASN A 142 -15.08 -22.15 -0.08
N TYR A 143 -16.05 -21.32 0.33
CA TYR A 143 -16.26 -20.97 1.74
C TYR A 143 -17.40 -21.78 2.35
N ASP A 144 -17.14 -22.37 3.50
CA ASP A 144 -18.16 -22.95 4.35
C ASP A 144 -18.64 -21.90 5.37
N LEU A 145 -19.73 -21.21 5.03
CA LEU A 145 -20.33 -20.18 5.88
C LEU A 145 -20.85 -20.72 7.23
N SER A 146 -20.96 -22.04 7.38
CA SER A 146 -21.43 -22.67 8.63
C SER A 146 -20.40 -22.66 9.75
N GLN A 147 -19.14 -22.29 9.47
CA GLN A 147 -18.05 -22.25 10.45
C GLN A 147 -18.06 -21.03 11.37
N TYR A 148 -18.96 -20.05 11.14
CA TYR A 148 -18.94 -18.77 11.86
C TYR A 148 -20.20 -18.55 12.71
N ASP A 149 -20.01 -18.48 14.03
CA ASP A 149 -21.09 -18.22 14.98
C ASP A 149 -21.53 -16.75 15.01
N ASN A 150 -20.69 -15.80 14.57
CA ASN A 150 -20.95 -14.37 14.64
C ASN A 150 -20.58 -13.60 13.35
N PHE A 151 -21.59 -13.35 12.52
CA PHE A 151 -21.45 -12.60 11.27
C PHE A 151 -20.87 -11.19 11.43
N TYR A 152 -21.12 -10.53 12.57
CA TYR A 152 -20.60 -9.18 12.82
C TYR A 152 -19.07 -9.18 12.95
N GLU A 153 -18.50 -10.13 13.70
CA GLU A 153 -17.05 -10.25 13.86
C GLU A 153 -16.37 -10.65 12.55
N MET A 154 -17.07 -11.46 11.72
CA MET A 154 -16.60 -11.82 10.38
C MET A 154 -16.48 -10.59 9.46
N CYS A 155 -17.48 -9.71 9.45
CA CYS A 155 -17.49 -8.50 8.61
C CYS A 155 -16.69 -7.33 9.19
N LEU A 156 -16.29 -7.41 10.47
CA LEU A 156 -15.58 -6.35 11.20
C LEU A 156 -14.41 -5.72 10.43
N PRO A 157 -13.43 -6.50 9.92
CA PRO A 157 -12.28 -5.96 9.19
C PRO A 157 -12.64 -5.31 7.84
N LEU A 158 -13.83 -5.57 7.28
CA LEU A 158 -14.25 -4.99 6.00
C LEU A 158 -14.86 -3.59 6.14
N TYR A 159 -15.39 -3.23 7.32
CA TYR A 159 -16.06 -1.95 7.51
C TYR A 159 -15.20 -0.72 7.14
N PRO A 160 -13.93 -0.59 7.57
CA PRO A 160 -13.13 0.58 7.24
C PRO A 160 -12.90 0.73 5.73
N SER A 161 -12.62 -0.37 5.02
CA SER A 161 -12.46 -0.36 3.56
C SER A 161 -13.77 -0.04 2.83
N LEU A 162 -14.90 -0.57 3.30
CA LEU A 162 -16.21 -0.28 2.70
C LEU A 162 -16.61 1.18 2.87
N ILE A 163 -16.32 1.77 4.03
CA ILE A 163 -16.52 3.21 4.28
C ILE A 163 -15.64 4.02 3.32
N LEU A 164 -14.36 3.68 3.21
CA LEU A 164 -13.42 4.36 2.29
C LEU A 164 -13.90 4.31 0.84
N PHE A 165 -14.30 3.14 0.33
CA PHE A 165 -14.76 3.00 -1.05
C PHE A 165 -16.05 3.77 -1.30
N SER A 166 -17.01 3.69 -0.36
CA SER A 166 -18.29 4.38 -0.45
C SER A 166 -18.10 5.89 -0.48
N ILE A 167 -17.35 6.45 0.49
CA ILE A 167 -17.15 7.89 0.57
C ILE A 167 -16.29 8.41 -0.59
N SER A 168 -15.35 7.61 -1.11
CA SER A 168 -14.57 7.95 -2.30
C SER A 168 -15.44 8.00 -3.57
N ILE A 169 -16.40 7.10 -3.73
CA ILE A 169 -17.32 7.12 -4.87
C ILE A 169 -18.27 8.33 -4.75
N LEU A 170 -18.85 8.54 -3.57
CA LEU A 170 -19.74 9.68 -3.32
C LEU A 170 -19.03 11.02 -3.56
N TRP A 171 -17.80 11.15 -3.04
CA TRP A 171 -17.01 12.35 -3.22
C TRP A 171 -16.63 12.59 -4.68
N ALA A 172 -16.29 11.54 -5.43
CA ALA A 172 -16.00 11.64 -6.86
C ALA A 172 -17.21 12.04 -7.72
N LEU A 173 -18.41 11.55 -7.38
CA LEU A 173 -19.62 11.79 -8.19
C LEU A 173 -20.34 13.09 -7.86
N TYR A 174 -20.33 13.51 -6.59
CA TYR A 174 -21.16 14.63 -6.11
C TYR A 174 -20.37 15.87 -5.70
N SER A 175 -19.03 15.85 -5.76
CA SER A 175 -18.21 17.04 -5.46
C SER A 175 -18.57 18.23 -6.38
N PRO A 176 -18.99 19.39 -5.83
CA PRO A 176 -19.33 20.58 -6.61
C PRO A 176 -18.14 21.10 -7.43
N GLY A 177 -16.93 21.02 -6.87
CA GLY A 177 -15.71 21.39 -7.57
C GLY A 177 -15.09 20.27 -8.40
N LYS A 178 -15.80 19.17 -8.69
CA LYS A 178 -15.33 18.08 -9.58
C LYS A 178 -13.86 17.74 -9.38
N ILE A 179 -13.47 17.51 -8.11
CA ILE A 179 -12.06 17.41 -7.71
C ILE A 179 -11.32 16.32 -8.51
N ILE A 180 -12.00 15.20 -8.76
CA ILE A 180 -11.42 14.08 -9.52
C ILE A 180 -11.11 14.44 -10.98
N GLU A 181 -11.81 15.40 -11.59
CA GLU A 181 -11.50 15.89 -12.94
C GLU A 181 -10.36 16.93 -12.92
N ARG A 182 -10.26 17.71 -11.84
CA ARG A 182 -9.24 18.76 -11.67
C ARG A 182 -7.87 18.19 -11.34
N ASP A 183 -7.80 17.29 -10.36
CA ASP A 183 -6.56 16.67 -9.91
C ASP A 183 -6.77 15.17 -9.56
N PRO A 184 -6.93 14.31 -10.59
CA PRO A 184 -7.16 12.88 -10.38
C PRO A 184 -5.98 12.18 -9.70
N ARG A 185 -4.75 12.65 -9.92
CA ARG A 185 -3.52 11.99 -9.43
C ARG A 185 -3.47 12.06 -7.91
N LEU A 186 -3.59 13.26 -7.34
CA LEU A 186 -3.59 13.44 -5.88
C LEU A 186 -4.78 12.77 -5.22
N TYR A 187 -5.95 12.80 -5.86
CA TYR A 187 -7.16 12.15 -5.35
C TYR A 187 -6.96 10.64 -5.18
N LEU A 188 -6.53 9.96 -6.25
CA LEU A 188 -6.28 8.51 -6.24
C LEU A 188 -5.14 8.15 -5.27
N TYR A 189 -4.10 8.98 -5.20
CA TYR A 189 -2.98 8.75 -4.30
C TYR A 189 -3.38 8.82 -2.82
N THR A 190 -4.21 9.79 -2.46
CA THR A 190 -4.71 9.93 -1.10
C THR A 190 -5.58 8.75 -0.71
N MET A 191 -6.55 8.40 -1.57
CA MET A 191 -7.47 7.29 -1.31
C MET A 191 -6.69 5.98 -1.08
N GLY A 192 -5.75 5.66 -1.96
CA GLY A 192 -4.99 4.43 -1.82
C GLY A 192 -3.99 4.42 -0.66
N THR A 193 -3.47 5.58 -0.23
CA THR A 193 -2.64 5.65 0.99
C THR A 193 -3.48 5.38 2.25
N VAL A 194 -4.72 5.87 2.29
CA VAL A 194 -5.66 5.54 3.38
C VAL A 194 -5.98 4.05 3.36
N PHE A 195 -6.22 3.46 2.18
CA PHE A 195 -6.42 2.02 2.03
C PHE A 195 -5.24 1.22 2.55
N SER A 196 -4.01 1.58 2.15
CA SER A 196 -2.80 0.90 2.62
C SER A 196 -2.66 0.97 4.15
N ASN A 197 -3.02 2.09 4.78
CA ASN A 197 -3.03 2.17 6.24
C ASN A 197 -4.07 1.24 6.88
N ILE A 198 -5.25 1.09 6.28
CA ILE A 198 -6.28 0.12 6.73
C ILE A 198 -5.77 -1.32 6.56
N ALA A 199 -5.19 -1.64 5.40
CA ALA A 199 -4.63 -2.95 5.09
C ALA A 199 -3.52 -3.33 6.08
N CYS A 200 -2.56 -2.44 6.34
CA CYS A 200 -1.48 -2.69 7.30
C CYS A 200 -2.02 -3.01 8.71
N LYS A 201 -3.05 -2.29 9.17
CA LYS A 201 -3.69 -2.58 10.47
C LYS A 201 -4.38 -3.96 10.48
N LEU A 202 -5.01 -4.36 9.39
CA LEU A 202 -5.62 -5.69 9.26
C LEU A 202 -4.54 -6.78 9.28
N ILE A 203 -3.45 -6.59 8.56
CA ILE A 203 -2.31 -7.52 8.52
C ILE A 203 -1.73 -7.70 9.93
N ILE A 204 -1.50 -6.61 10.67
CA ILE A 204 -1.07 -6.67 12.07
C ILE A 204 -2.08 -7.45 12.94
N ALA A 205 -3.37 -7.13 12.79
CA ALA A 205 -4.42 -7.80 13.57
C ALA A 205 -4.42 -9.32 13.36
N GLN A 206 -4.24 -9.75 12.11
CA GLN A 206 -4.13 -11.15 11.72
C GLN A 206 -2.88 -11.82 12.32
N MET A 207 -1.71 -11.19 12.20
CA MET A 207 -0.45 -11.76 12.68
C MET A 207 -0.37 -11.84 14.20
N CYS A 208 -1.02 -10.92 14.90
CA CYS A 208 -1.11 -10.92 16.36
C CYS A 208 -2.29 -11.74 16.90
N ASN A 209 -3.15 -12.26 16.03
CA ASN A 209 -4.43 -12.88 16.40
C ASN A 209 -5.27 -11.98 17.34
N THR A 210 -5.33 -10.70 16.97
CA THR A 210 -6.07 -9.66 17.72
C THR A 210 -7.25 -9.17 16.90
N ARG A 211 -8.26 -8.65 17.60
CA ARG A 211 -9.46 -8.10 16.97
C ARG A 211 -9.12 -6.90 16.06
N ALA A 212 -9.66 -6.90 14.85
CA ALA A 212 -9.48 -5.80 13.90
C ALA A 212 -10.01 -4.47 14.46
N GLU A 213 -9.22 -3.41 14.32
CA GLU A 213 -9.59 -2.06 14.75
C GLU A 213 -10.54 -1.40 13.75
N LEU A 214 -11.69 -0.92 14.23
CA LEU A 214 -12.65 -0.19 13.40
C LEU A 214 -12.20 1.26 13.13
N PHE A 215 -11.51 1.86 14.10
CA PHE A 215 -11.12 3.26 14.04
C PHE A 215 -9.76 3.42 13.35
N ASN A 216 -9.78 4.18 12.25
CA ASN A 216 -8.58 4.58 11.54
C ASN A 216 -8.53 6.11 11.41
N LEU A 217 -7.49 6.71 11.99
CA LEU A 217 -7.32 8.17 11.97
C LEU A 217 -7.18 8.73 10.55
N CYS A 218 -6.46 8.04 9.67
CA CYS A 218 -6.31 8.46 8.27
C CYS A 218 -7.65 8.44 7.54
N LEU A 219 -8.49 7.43 7.81
CA LEU A 219 -9.85 7.35 7.29
C LEU A 219 -10.74 8.46 7.84
N ALA A 220 -10.62 8.79 9.12
CA ALA A 220 -11.38 9.88 9.73
C ALA A 220 -11.02 11.24 9.09
N VAL A 221 -9.72 11.52 8.92
CA VAL A 221 -9.22 12.74 8.25
C VAL A 221 -9.74 12.81 6.80
N TYR A 222 -9.63 11.72 6.05
CA TYR A 222 -10.15 11.63 4.68
C TYR A 222 -11.66 11.88 4.62
N SER A 223 -12.41 11.28 5.54
CA SER A 223 -13.87 11.41 5.58
C SER A 223 -14.31 12.84 5.90
N ILE A 224 -13.63 13.52 6.83
CA ILE A 224 -13.90 14.92 7.16
C ILE A 224 -13.68 15.82 5.94
N VAL A 225 -12.58 15.61 5.20
CA VAL A 225 -12.28 16.38 3.99
C VAL A 225 -13.34 16.13 2.92
N ALA A 226 -13.72 14.87 2.70
CA ALA A 226 -14.75 14.50 1.74
C ALA A 226 -16.12 15.12 2.07
N ILE A 227 -16.57 15.03 3.34
CA ILE A 227 -17.84 15.61 3.79
C ILE A 227 -17.82 17.13 3.66
N THR A 228 -16.71 17.77 4.02
CA THR A 228 -16.57 19.24 3.93
C THR A 228 -16.62 19.70 2.48
N SER A 229 -15.98 18.98 1.54
CA SER A 229 -16.13 19.26 0.11
C SER A 229 -17.56 19.03 -0.39
N LEU A 230 -18.18 17.91 -0.01
CA LEU A 230 -19.55 17.56 -0.42
C LEU A 230 -20.61 18.56 0.08
N SER A 231 -20.33 19.25 1.19
CA SER A 231 -21.23 20.28 1.74
C SER A 231 -21.45 21.49 0.81
N GLY A 232 -20.56 21.68 -0.18
CA GLY A 232 -20.65 22.78 -1.14
C GLY A 232 -20.35 24.17 -0.59
N PHE A 233 -19.90 24.27 0.67
CA PHE A 233 -19.46 25.54 1.25
C PHE A 233 -18.10 26.03 0.70
N LEU A 234 -17.31 25.13 0.12
CA LEU A 234 -15.97 25.43 -0.38
C LEU A 234 -15.99 25.77 -1.88
N SER A 235 -15.18 26.77 -2.26
CA SER A 235 -14.85 26.98 -3.67
C SER A 235 -13.95 25.86 -4.19
N ALA A 236 -14.00 25.55 -5.48
CA ALA A 236 -13.19 24.50 -6.11
C ALA A 236 -11.67 24.66 -5.87
N TYR A 237 -11.18 25.90 -5.74
CA TYR A 237 -9.78 26.15 -5.39
C TYR A 237 -9.46 25.78 -3.95
N GLN A 238 -10.38 26.10 -3.02
CA GLN A 238 -10.24 25.74 -1.62
C GLN A 238 -10.30 24.22 -1.44
N GLU A 239 -11.24 23.55 -2.11
CA GLU A 239 -11.30 22.08 -2.12
C GLU A 239 -9.98 21.42 -2.50
N LEU A 240 -9.29 21.95 -3.52
CA LEU A 240 -7.99 21.44 -3.95
C LEU A 240 -6.88 21.69 -2.92
N ILE A 241 -6.89 22.84 -2.25
CA ILE A 241 -5.96 23.11 -1.13
C ILE A 241 -6.20 22.12 0.01
N PHE A 242 -7.46 21.90 0.38
CA PHE A 242 -7.82 20.93 1.41
C PHE A 242 -7.37 19.52 1.05
N LEU A 243 -7.55 19.10 -0.22
CA LEU A 243 -7.03 17.82 -0.70
C LEU A 243 -5.51 17.75 -0.56
N ARG A 244 -4.77 18.76 -1.02
CA ARG A 244 -3.29 18.79 -0.95
C ARG A 244 -2.77 18.73 0.49
N LEU A 245 -3.40 19.46 1.41
CA LEU A 245 -3.07 19.41 2.83
C LEU A 245 -3.39 18.02 3.41
N ALA A 246 -4.54 17.45 3.06
CA ALA A 246 -4.91 16.10 3.49
C ALA A 246 -3.92 15.04 2.99
N VAL A 247 -3.47 15.13 1.72
CA VAL A 247 -2.44 14.26 1.14
C VAL A 247 -1.18 14.29 2.01
N ALA A 248 -0.65 15.49 2.30
CA ALA A 248 0.57 15.64 3.08
C ALA A 248 0.44 15.05 4.49
N VAL A 249 -0.69 15.32 5.16
CA VAL A 249 -0.97 14.78 6.51
C VAL A 249 -1.10 13.25 6.47
N ILE A 250 -1.86 12.70 5.52
CA ILE A 250 -2.12 11.26 5.42
C ILE A 250 -0.85 10.50 5.07
N ILE A 251 -0.04 10.98 4.12
CA ILE A 251 1.25 10.36 3.77
C ILE A 251 2.18 10.38 4.98
N SER A 252 2.30 11.52 5.66
CA SER A 252 3.16 11.65 6.84
C SER A 252 2.71 10.71 7.95
N ALA A 253 1.40 10.61 8.19
CA ALA A 253 0.82 9.69 9.18
C ALA A 253 1.07 8.22 8.82
N HIS A 254 0.92 7.85 7.54
CA HIS A 254 1.17 6.48 7.06
C HIS A 254 2.65 6.10 7.20
N LEU A 255 3.57 6.97 6.79
CA LEU A 255 5.02 6.74 6.94
C LEU A 255 5.43 6.65 8.41
N HIS A 256 4.95 7.56 9.25
CA HIS A 256 5.23 7.53 10.68
C HIS A 256 4.71 6.23 11.32
N PHE A 257 3.50 5.81 10.96
CA PHE A 257 2.94 4.53 11.41
C PHE A 257 3.83 3.34 10.99
N GLY A 258 4.21 3.24 9.72
CA GLY A 258 5.06 2.15 9.21
C GLY A 258 6.41 2.10 9.92
N ILE A 259 7.10 3.23 10.05
CA ILE A 259 8.41 3.31 10.71
C ILE A 259 8.30 2.89 12.19
N CYS A 260 7.28 3.36 12.91
CA CYS A 260 7.08 3.04 14.31
C CYS A 260 6.79 1.55 14.52
N VAL A 261 5.93 0.95 13.70
CA VAL A 261 5.59 -0.48 13.82
C VAL A 261 6.81 -1.36 13.51
N VAL A 262 7.54 -1.08 12.43
CA VAL A 262 8.75 -1.84 12.09
C VAL A 262 9.78 -1.75 13.22
N ARG A 263 10.01 -0.56 13.78
CA ARG A 263 10.92 -0.38 14.93
C ARG A 263 10.50 -1.21 16.14
N GLN A 264 9.22 -1.17 16.51
CA GLN A 264 8.70 -1.93 17.66
C GLN A 264 8.82 -3.44 17.45
N LEU A 265 8.52 -3.94 16.26
CA LEU A 265 8.68 -5.36 15.94
C LEU A 265 10.15 -5.78 15.96
N CYS A 266 11.04 -4.96 15.39
CA CYS A 266 12.49 -5.21 15.42
C CYS A 266 13.02 -5.29 16.86
N GLU A 267 12.61 -4.36 17.72
CA GLU A 267 12.98 -4.36 19.14
C GLU A 267 12.44 -5.58 19.87
N HIS A 268 11.18 -5.94 19.63
CA HIS A 268 10.53 -7.10 20.26
C HIS A 268 11.18 -8.43 19.87
N PHE A 269 11.45 -8.63 18.58
CA PHE A 269 12.07 -9.86 18.06
C PHE A 269 13.59 -9.85 18.15
N LYS A 270 14.20 -8.75 18.62
CA LYS A 270 15.67 -8.53 18.66
C LYS A 270 16.33 -8.75 17.29
N ILE A 271 15.62 -8.37 16.23
CA ILE A 271 16.13 -8.38 14.86
C ILE A 271 16.45 -6.96 14.43
N SER A 272 17.48 -6.80 13.61
CA SER A 272 17.79 -5.53 12.98
C SER A 272 17.18 -5.54 11.58
N ALA A 273 16.31 -4.58 11.28
CA ALA A 273 15.79 -4.42 9.92
C ALA A 273 16.96 -4.30 8.93
N PHE A 274 16.87 -5.02 7.81
CA PHE A 274 17.90 -5.04 6.75
C PHE A 274 19.29 -5.51 7.22
N SER A 275 19.38 -6.30 8.29
CA SER A 275 20.63 -6.89 8.76
C SER A 275 20.44 -8.32 9.23
N LEU A 276 21.25 -9.23 8.68
CA LEU A 276 21.25 -10.66 9.00
C LEU A 276 22.24 -11.03 10.11
N HIS A 277 22.92 -10.05 10.72
CA HIS A 277 23.97 -10.29 11.72
C HIS A 277 23.47 -11.10 12.94
N TYR A 278 22.17 -11.02 13.25
CA TYR A 278 21.56 -11.78 14.35
C TYR A 278 21.58 -13.30 14.11
N LEU A 279 21.61 -13.77 12.85
CA LEU A 279 21.67 -15.20 12.52
C LEU A 279 23.02 -15.83 12.84
N GLN A 280 24.11 -15.07 12.69
CA GLN A 280 25.46 -15.52 13.03
C GLN A 280 25.61 -15.77 14.53
N HIS A 281 24.96 -14.95 15.37
CA HIS A 281 24.94 -15.15 16.81
C HIS A 281 24.08 -16.36 17.22
N SER A 282 22.92 -16.57 16.59
CA SER A 282 22.05 -17.70 16.89
C SER A 282 22.69 -19.05 16.52
N SER A 283 23.44 -19.10 15.41
CA SER A 283 24.17 -20.31 14.97
C SER A 283 25.32 -20.70 15.90
N LYS A 284 26.02 -19.75 16.52
CA LYS A 284 27.08 -20.06 17.50
C LYS A 284 26.53 -20.72 18.77
N HIS A 285 25.35 -20.29 19.22
CA HIS A 285 24.74 -20.77 20.46
C HIS A 285 24.17 -22.20 20.37
N TYR A 286 23.94 -22.70 19.14
CA TYR A 286 23.49 -24.07 18.86
C TYR A 286 24.64 -25.08 18.63
N ASN A 287 25.86 -24.58 18.44
CA ASN A 287 27.06 -25.40 18.19
C ASN A 287 27.97 -25.53 19.42
N GLU A 288 27.51 -25.05 20.59
CA GLU A 288 28.06 -25.32 21.92
C GLU A 288 27.11 -26.26 22.68
#